data_AF-A0A8S3SH39-F1
#
_entry.id   AF-A0A8S3SH39-F1
#
_cell.length_a   1.000
_cell.length_b   1.000
_cell.length_c   1.000
_cell.angle_alpha   90.00
_cell.angle_beta   90.00
_cell.angle_gamma   90.00
#
_symmetry.space_group_name_H-M   'P 1'
#
loop_
_entity.id
_entity.type
_entity.pdbx_description
1 polymer ?
#
loop_
_entity_poly.entity_id
_entity_poly.type
_entity_poly.pdbx_seq_one_letter_code
_entity_poly.pdbx_strand_id
1 'polypeptide(L)'
;MCFTTGWKYFTALDNWLSWTTIIATIVFLLPFNNLPCLNNWRAGWIAAALGWLMLMNILRGFSSIGIYFIMFSEVIITLLKVVLILCIFLMAFSSAFNITLANTPGFKDRDVYPLTSLSMMLGEFNYIDTFTTGANDPFAIDGYCIMFLFFLVMPLALMNFLTGIAVGDIETVRAGAYISKISIFIDKSYLMEIRFPRSVQRKWQKLKHTVYPNKPEGTVWKKVKKVLVGSEEELIKRYLDTGKADHVDETDELKSLIKKQSSQITKLHDLQKQQQDLIKQMADHLHMDYRLDSFSVAESEITTRAGH
;
A
#
# COMPACT_ATOMS: atom_id res chain seq x y z
N MET A 1 -13.91 -20.32 -15.69
CA MET A 1 -13.05 -20.34 -14.50
C MET A 1 -13.19 -21.63 -13.71
N CYS A 2 -14.40 -22.07 -13.34
CA CYS A 2 -14.60 -23.31 -12.57
C CYS A 2 -13.93 -24.57 -13.21
N PHE A 3 -14.09 -24.77 -14.52
CA PHE A 3 -13.50 -25.91 -15.24
C PHE A 3 -11.96 -25.96 -15.28
N THR A 4 -11.27 -24.83 -15.07
CA THR A 4 -9.79 -24.76 -15.21
C THR A 4 -9.05 -24.72 -13.87
N THR A 5 -9.74 -24.35 -12.78
CA THR A 5 -9.12 -24.16 -11.45
C THR A 5 -9.58 -25.17 -10.39
N GLY A 6 -10.61 -25.98 -10.69
CA GLY A 6 -11.07 -27.05 -9.80
C GLY A 6 -11.51 -26.52 -8.44
N TRP A 7 -11.17 -27.25 -7.36
CA TRP A 7 -11.59 -26.91 -5.98
C TRP A 7 -11.06 -25.58 -5.45
N LYS A 8 -9.92 -25.10 -5.96
CA LYS A 8 -9.36 -23.78 -5.59
C LYS A 8 -10.30 -22.61 -5.96
N TYR A 9 -11.26 -22.85 -6.85
CA TYR A 9 -12.27 -21.87 -7.21
C TYR A 9 -13.20 -21.52 -6.03
N PHE A 10 -13.61 -22.51 -5.24
CA PHE A 10 -14.58 -22.31 -4.15
C PHE A 10 -13.98 -21.70 -2.89
N THR A 11 -12.65 -21.71 -2.75
CA THR A 11 -11.95 -21.09 -1.61
C THR A 11 -11.67 -19.60 -1.81
N ALA A 12 -11.79 -19.07 -3.04
CA ALA A 12 -11.49 -17.67 -3.33
C ALA A 12 -12.70 -16.75 -3.12
N LEU A 13 -12.55 -15.75 -2.25
CA LEU A 13 -13.60 -14.77 -1.93
C LEU A 13 -14.06 -13.97 -3.17
N ASP A 14 -13.16 -13.69 -4.10
CA ASP A 14 -13.48 -12.94 -5.33
C ASP A 14 -14.52 -13.68 -6.21
N ASN A 15 -14.49 -15.01 -6.19
CA ASN A 15 -15.45 -15.81 -6.94
C ASN A 15 -16.84 -15.75 -6.29
N TRP A 16 -16.91 -15.82 -4.96
CA TRP A 16 -18.15 -15.65 -4.22
C TRP A 16 -18.76 -14.27 -4.46
N LEU A 17 -17.94 -13.21 -4.37
CA LEU A 17 -18.38 -11.84 -4.67
C LEU A 17 -18.96 -11.71 -6.09
N SER A 18 -18.32 -12.35 -7.07
CA SER A 18 -18.79 -12.36 -8.46
C SER A 18 -20.14 -13.06 -8.60
N TRP A 19 -20.29 -14.25 -8.00
CA TRP A 19 -21.55 -14.99 -8.02
C TRP A 19 -22.69 -14.24 -7.33
N THR A 20 -22.44 -13.67 -6.15
CA THR A 20 -23.45 -12.90 -5.43
C THR A 20 -23.89 -11.67 -6.21
N THR A 21 -22.96 -11.01 -6.91
CA THR A 21 -23.28 -9.87 -7.78
C THR A 21 -24.15 -10.30 -8.95
N ILE A 22 -23.78 -11.38 -9.65
CA ILE A 22 -24.56 -11.91 -10.79
C ILE A 22 -25.97 -12.30 -10.35
N ILE A 23 -26.11 -13.03 -9.23
CA ILE A 23 -27.41 -13.45 -8.71
C ILE A 23 -28.25 -12.22 -8.34
N ALA A 24 -27.69 -11.25 -7.62
CA ALA A 24 -28.39 -10.02 -7.25
C ALA A 24 -28.84 -9.21 -8.47
N THR A 25 -28.01 -9.12 -9.52
CA THR A 25 -28.39 -8.46 -10.79
C THR A 25 -29.52 -9.20 -11.49
N ILE A 26 -29.51 -10.54 -11.53
CA ILE A 26 -30.59 -11.33 -12.13
C ILE A 26 -31.91 -11.12 -11.37
N VAL A 27 -31.88 -11.16 -10.03
CA VAL A 27 -33.07 -10.92 -9.20
C VAL A 27 -33.59 -9.49 -9.36
N PHE A 28 -32.71 -8.51 -9.53
CA PHE A 28 -33.12 -7.13 -9.81
C PHE A 28 -33.85 -7.00 -11.16
N LEU A 29 -33.38 -7.71 -12.19
CA LEU A 29 -33.92 -7.65 -13.55
C LEU A 29 -35.19 -8.49 -13.77
N LEU A 30 -35.48 -9.47 -12.91
CA LEU A 30 -36.66 -10.34 -13.01
C LEU A 30 -37.86 -9.78 -12.22
N PRO A 31 -39.09 -9.73 -12.77
CA PRO A 31 -39.50 -10.14 -14.11
C PRO A 31 -39.20 -9.07 -15.15
N PHE A 32 -38.62 -9.49 -16.29
CA PHE A 32 -38.47 -8.62 -17.46
C PHE A 32 -39.86 -8.11 -17.88
N ASN A 33 -40.00 -6.80 -18.15
CA ASN A 33 -41.24 -6.08 -18.47
C ASN A 33 -42.20 -5.71 -17.33
N ASN A 34 -41.91 -6.01 -16.06
CA ASN A 34 -42.73 -5.52 -14.94
C ASN A 34 -42.03 -4.38 -14.19
N LEU A 35 -42.83 -3.52 -13.55
CA LEU A 35 -42.32 -2.51 -12.62
C LEU A 35 -41.58 -3.20 -11.46
N PRO A 36 -40.38 -2.73 -11.08
CA PRO A 36 -39.61 -3.35 -10.02
C PRO A 36 -40.34 -3.28 -8.68
N CYS A 37 -40.55 -4.44 -8.05
CA CYS A 37 -41.14 -4.53 -6.71
C CYS A 37 -40.11 -4.20 -5.61
N LEU A 38 -40.54 -4.15 -4.34
CA LEU A 38 -39.64 -3.89 -3.20
C LEU A 38 -38.47 -4.86 -3.13
N ASN A 39 -38.69 -6.15 -3.41
CA ASN A 39 -37.63 -7.16 -3.41
C ASN A 39 -36.64 -6.97 -4.55
N ASN A 40 -37.09 -6.49 -5.71
CA ASN A 40 -36.21 -6.11 -6.80
C ASN A 40 -35.33 -4.94 -6.36
N TRP A 41 -35.91 -3.87 -5.81
CA TRP A 41 -35.12 -2.73 -5.30
C TRP A 41 -34.10 -3.13 -4.22
N ARG A 42 -34.47 -4.07 -3.34
CA ARG A 42 -33.55 -4.67 -2.37
C ARG A 42 -32.37 -5.36 -3.07
N ALA A 43 -32.63 -6.19 -4.08
CA ALA A 43 -31.57 -6.82 -4.86
C ALA A 43 -30.75 -5.80 -5.67
N GLY A 44 -31.38 -4.73 -6.15
CA GLY A 44 -30.75 -3.67 -6.93
C GLY A 44 -29.68 -2.89 -6.17
N TRP A 45 -29.97 -2.44 -4.94
CA TRP A 45 -28.97 -1.72 -4.15
C TRP A 45 -27.81 -2.65 -3.72
N ILE A 46 -28.09 -3.93 -3.42
CA ILE A 46 -27.06 -4.93 -3.12
C ILE A 46 -26.18 -5.15 -4.34
N ALA A 47 -26.77 -5.36 -5.52
CA ALA A 47 -26.04 -5.53 -6.77
C ALA A 47 -25.18 -4.31 -7.10
N ALA A 48 -25.70 -3.09 -6.91
CA ALA A 48 -24.95 -1.86 -7.11
C ALA A 48 -23.76 -1.75 -6.14
N ALA A 49 -23.97 -2.01 -4.85
CA ALA A 49 -22.91 -1.97 -3.85
C ALA A 49 -21.81 -3.02 -4.12
N LEU A 50 -22.20 -4.27 -4.38
CA LEU A 50 -21.25 -5.33 -4.73
C LEU A 50 -20.55 -5.07 -6.06
N GLY A 51 -21.22 -4.43 -7.02
CA GLY A 51 -20.62 -4.00 -8.29
C GLY A 51 -19.46 -3.01 -8.10
N TRP A 52 -19.62 -2.04 -7.20
CA TRP A 52 -18.52 -1.13 -6.84
C TRP A 52 -17.37 -1.86 -6.12
N LEU A 53 -17.66 -2.80 -5.22
CA LEU A 53 -16.61 -3.63 -4.59
C LEU A 53 -15.87 -4.50 -5.62
N MET A 54 -16.60 -5.06 -6.58
CA MET A 54 -16.01 -5.82 -7.69
C MET A 54 -15.11 -4.94 -8.56
N LEU A 55 -15.51 -3.68 -8.81
CA LEU A 55 -14.66 -2.71 -9.49
C LEU A 55 -13.36 -2.47 -8.71
N MET A 56 -13.41 -2.31 -7.38
CA MET A 56 -12.21 -2.16 -6.55
C MET A 56 -11.27 -3.37 -6.68
N ASN A 57 -11.81 -4.59 -6.72
CA ASN A 57 -11.03 -5.80 -6.95
C ASN A 57 -10.37 -5.85 -8.34
N ILE A 58 -11.06 -5.38 -9.39
CA ILE A 58 -10.47 -5.24 -10.73
C ILE A 58 -9.34 -4.21 -10.71
N LEU A 59 -9.53 -3.08 -10.02
CA LEU A 59 -8.57 -2.00 -9.90
C LEU A 59 -7.26 -2.41 -9.20
N ARG A 60 -7.28 -3.46 -8.35
CA ARG A 60 -6.05 -4.07 -7.78
C ARG A 60 -5.05 -4.55 -8.84
N GLY A 61 -5.52 -4.85 -10.06
CA GLY A 61 -4.66 -5.29 -11.17
C GLY A 61 -3.87 -4.17 -11.86
N PHE A 62 -4.16 -2.90 -11.59
CA PHE A 62 -3.49 -1.79 -12.25
C PHE A 62 -2.22 -1.38 -11.51
N SER A 63 -1.18 -1.07 -12.27
CA SER A 63 0.17 -0.80 -11.76
C SER A 63 0.29 0.47 -10.91
N SER A 64 -0.39 1.58 -11.20
CA SER A 64 -0.34 2.77 -10.34
C SER A 64 -1.24 2.67 -9.11
N ILE A 65 -2.52 2.34 -9.35
CA ILE A 65 -3.58 2.48 -8.35
C ILE A 65 -3.72 1.21 -7.50
N GLY A 66 -3.38 0.04 -8.06
CA GLY A 66 -3.61 -1.25 -7.42
C GLY A 66 -2.90 -1.43 -6.08
N ILE A 67 -1.73 -0.78 -5.87
CA ILE A 67 -1.03 -0.86 -4.59
C ILE A 67 -1.84 -0.27 -3.43
N TYR A 68 -2.57 0.82 -3.68
CA TYR A 68 -3.41 1.46 -2.67
C TYR A 68 -4.60 0.58 -2.31
N PHE A 69 -5.23 -0.06 -3.30
CA PHE A 69 -6.33 -0.99 -3.05
C PHE A 69 -5.88 -2.26 -2.32
N ILE A 70 -4.67 -2.76 -2.59
CA ILE A 70 -4.11 -3.90 -1.86
C ILE A 70 -3.86 -3.52 -0.40
N MET A 71 -3.15 -2.41 -0.13
CA MET A 71 -2.93 -1.91 1.23
C MET A 71 -4.23 -1.65 1.97
N PHE A 72 -5.20 -0.99 1.34
CA PHE A 72 -6.51 -0.70 1.93
C PHE A 72 -7.25 -1.97 2.35
N SER A 73 -7.18 -3.02 1.52
CA SER A 73 -7.85 -4.29 1.81
C SER A 73 -7.21 -5.02 2.98
N GLU A 74 -5.87 -4.96 3.09
CA GLU A 74 -5.12 -5.52 4.20
C GLU A 74 -5.43 -4.79 5.51
N VAL A 75 -5.48 -3.45 5.47
CA VAL A 75 -5.91 -2.62 6.60
C VAL A 75 -7.36 -2.90 6.99
N ILE A 76 -8.29 -3.06 6.04
CA ILE A 76 -9.68 -3.44 6.37
C ILE A 76 -9.72 -4.77 7.13
N ILE A 77 -8.93 -5.76 6.73
CA ILE A 77 -8.92 -7.07 7.39
C ILE A 77 -8.40 -6.94 8.83
N THR A 78 -7.35 -6.15 9.06
CA THR A 78 -6.84 -5.92 10.42
C THR A 78 -7.85 -5.15 11.26
N LEU A 79 -8.46 -4.09 10.70
CA LEU A 79 -9.53 -3.33 11.36
C LEU A 79 -10.74 -4.22 11.69
N LEU A 80 -11.12 -5.15 10.82
CA LEU A 80 -12.25 -6.05 11.08
C LEU A 80 -11.99 -6.96 12.28
N LYS A 81 -10.76 -7.48 12.45
CA LYS A 81 -10.38 -8.27 13.64
C LYS A 81 -10.51 -7.46 14.93
N VAL A 82 -10.11 -6.20 14.87
CA VAL A 82 -10.25 -5.24 15.97
C VAL A 82 -11.72 -4.96 16.29
N VAL A 83 -12.52 -4.69 15.25
CA VAL A 83 -13.96 -4.41 15.39
C VAL A 83 -14.69 -5.59 16.04
N LEU A 84 -14.29 -6.84 15.80
CA LEU A 84 -14.87 -8.00 16.50
C LEU A 84 -14.68 -7.92 18.02
N ILE A 85 -13.54 -7.44 18.50
CA ILE A 85 -13.29 -7.22 19.94
C ILE A 85 -14.17 -6.07 20.43
N LEU A 86 -14.26 -4.97 19.68
CA LEU A 86 -15.12 -3.83 20.01
C LEU A 86 -16.60 -4.21 20.06
N CYS A 87 -17.07 -5.14 19.23
CA CYS A 87 -18.45 -5.63 19.27
C CYS A 87 -18.82 -6.28 20.61
N ILE A 88 -17.87 -6.95 21.28
CA ILE A 88 -18.13 -7.55 22.62
C ILE A 88 -18.36 -6.45 23.64
N PHE A 89 -17.49 -5.43 23.67
CA PHE A 89 -17.66 -4.28 24.54
C PHE A 89 -18.96 -3.54 24.21
N LEU A 90 -19.24 -3.31 22.94
CA LEU A 90 -20.43 -2.62 22.48
C LEU A 90 -21.70 -3.36 22.94
N MET A 91 -21.77 -4.68 22.80
CA MET A 91 -22.90 -5.46 23.31
C MET A 91 -23.03 -5.35 24.83
N ALA A 92 -21.93 -5.42 25.58
CA ALA A 92 -21.95 -5.33 27.04
C ALA A 92 -22.51 -3.99 27.54
N PHE A 93 -21.98 -2.87 27.02
CA PHE A 93 -22.46 -1.54 27.39
C PHE A 93 -23.86 -1.26 26.85
N SER A 94 -24.19 -1.77 25.66
CA SER A 94 -25.50 -1.57 25.07
C SER A 94 -26.62 -2.28 25.84
N SER A 95 -26.38 -3.49 26.33
CA SER A 95 -27.30 -4.18 27.24
C SER A 95 -27.45 -3.44 28.57
N ALA A 96 -26.36 -2.87 29.11
CA ALA A 96 -26.42 -2.05 30.31
C ALA A 96 -27.27 -0.78 30.11
N PHE A 97 -27.08 -0.09 28.97
CA PHE A 97 -27.87 1.07 28.61
C PHE A 97 -29.34 0.77 28.36
N ASN A 98 -29.68 -0.39 27.77
CA ASN A 98 -31.07 -0.82 27.64
C ASN A 98 -31.77 -0.83 29.02
N ILE A 99 -31.11 -1.36 30.06
CA ILE A 99 -31.68 -1.42 31.42
C ILE A 99 -31.78 -0.02 32.05
N THR A 100 -30.70 0.76 32.01
CA THR A 100 -30.65 2.06 32.69
C THR A 100 -31.42 3.17 31.97
N LEU A 101 -31.59 3.05 30.64
CA LEU A 101 -32.22 4.05 29.75
C LEU A 101 -33.42 3.48 29.00
N ALA A 102 -34.15 2.53 29.60
CA ALA A 102 -35.26 1.83 28.93
C ALA A 102 -36.36 2.77 28.40
N ASN A 103 -36.50 3.98 28.96
CA ASN A 103 -37.51 4.96 28.52
C ASN A 103 -37.03 5.85 27.35
N THR A 104 -35.74 5.84 27.04
CA THR A 104 -35.12 6.65 25.99
C THR A 104 -35.32 6.03 24.60
N PRO A 105 -35.71 6.80 23.57
CA PRO A 105 -35.75 6.29 22.21
C PRO A 105 -34.37 5.78 21.78
N GLY A 106 -34.35 4.60 21.17
CA GLY A 106 -33.11 3.92 20.80
C GLY A 106 -32.64 2.86 21.80
N PHE A 107 -33.17 2.85 23.04
CA PHE A 107 -32.85 1.83 24.07
C PHE A 107 -34.07 1.00 24.52
N LYS A 108 -35.25 1.25 23.94
CA LYS A 108 -36.46 0.46 24.19
C LYS A 108 -36.33 -0.96 23.63
N ASP A 109 -37.07 -1.91 24.19
CA ASP A 109 -37.05 -3.33 23.77
C ASP A 109 -37.31 -3.58 22.28
N ARG A 110 -38.00 -2.66 21.60
CA ARG A 110 -38.28 -2.76 20.15
C ARG A 110 -37.21 -2.10 19.28
N ASP A 111 -36.33 -1.30 19.87
CA ASP A 111 -35.32 -0.51 19.18
C ASP A 111 -33.99 -1.28 19.08
N VAL A 112 -33.15 -0.88 18.13
CA VAL A 112 -31.84 -1.51 17.90
C VAL A 112 -30.79 -0.86 18.81
N TYR A 113 -30.86 -1.16 20.11
CA TYR A 113 -30.00 -0.58 21.15
C TYR A 113 -28.48 -0.67 20.87
N PRO A 114 -27.92 -1.74 20.25
CA PRO A 114 -26.51 -1.78 19.90
C PRO A 114 -26.12 -0.71 18.87
N LEU A 115 -27.01 -0.39 17.93
CA LEU A 115 -26.75 0.62 16.92
C LEU A 115 -26.77 2.03 17.52
N THR A 116 -27.65 2.28 18.48
CA THR A 116 -27.66 3.53 19.26
C THR A 116 -26.35 3.69 20.04
N SER A 117 -25.87 2.62 20.68
CA SER A 117 -24.57 2.63 21.38
C SER A 117 -23.38 2.83 20.43
N LEU A 118 -23.45 2.29 19.20
CA LEU A 118 -22.47 2.54 18.15
C LEU A 118 -22.44 4.03 17.73
N SER A 119 -23.61 4.65 17.54
CA SER A 119 -23.72 6.08 17.21
C SER A 119 -23.16 6.95 18.33
N MET A 120 -23.48 6.63 19.59
CA MET A 120 -22.87 7.28 20.77
C MET A 120 -21.35 7.14 20.80
N MET A 121 -20.83 5.97 20.43
CA MET A 121 -19.40 5.69 20.36
C MET A 121 -18.69 6.54 19.26
N LEU A 122 -19.37 6.85 18.15
CA LEU A 122 -18.85 7.69 17.06
C LEU A 122 -18.87 9.20 17.41
N GLY A 123 -19.39 9.58 18.58
CA GLY A 123 -19.48 10.96 19.05
C GLY A 123 -20.81 11.64 18.73
N GLU A 124 -21.76 10.93 18.14
CA GLU A 124 -23.14 11.40 18.03
C GLU A 124 -23.86 11.15 19.35
N PHE A 125 -23.78 12.13 20.24
CA PHE A 125 -24.38 12.05 21.56
C PHE A 125 -25.15 13.33 21.91
N ASN A 126 -26.46 13.18 22.15
CA ASN A 126 -27.28 14.25 22.71
C ASN A 126 -27.57 13.97 24.18
N TYR A 127 -26.73 14.50 25.06
CA TYR A 127 -26.83 14.32 26.51
C TYR A 127 -28.21 14.71 27.06
N ILE A 128 -28.73 15.86 26.62
CA ILE A 128 -29.96 16.45 27.13
C ILE A 128 -31.12 15.51 26.81
N ASP A 129 -31.30 15.15 25.55
CA ASP A 129 -32.44 14.33 25.13
C ASP A 129 -32.35 12.86 25.61
N THR A 130 -31.14 12.35 25.85
CA THR A 130 -30.92 10.92 26.15
C THR A 130 -30.98 10.63 27.65
N PHE A 131 -30.38 11.49 28.48
CA PHE A 131 -30.16 11.21 29.91
C PHE A 131 -30.96 12.14 30.84
N THR A 132 -31.31 13.36 30.43
CA THR A 132 -32.08 14.26 31.30
C THR A 132 -33.58 14.01 31.22
N THR A 133 -34.08 13.50 30.08
CA THR A 133 -35.51 13.27 29.82
C THR A 133 -35.92 11.80 29.85
N GLY A 134 -34.96 10.87 29.75
CA GLY A 134 -35.23 9.43 29.53
C GLY A 134 -34.60 8.47 30.54
N ALA A 135 -33.92 8.98 31.58
CA ALA A 135 -33.41 8.12 32.65
C ALA A 135 -34.57 7.38 33.36
N ASN A 136 -34.40 6.08 33.60
CA ASN A 136 -35.27 5.36 34.52
C ASN A 136 -35.01 5.93 35.93
N ASP A 137 -36.02 6.54 36.57
CA ASP A 137 -35.91 7.16 37.90
C ASP A 137 -35.19 6.29 38.96
N PRO A 138 -35.29 4.94 38.96
CA PRO A 138 -34.53 4.09 39.88
C PRO A 138 -33.03 3.97 39.58
N PHE A 139 -32.62 4.19 38.32
CA PHE A 139 -31.27 3.92 37.80
C PHE A 139 -30.53 5.19 37.34
N ALA A 140 -30.99 6.38 37.73
CA ALA A 140 -30.40 7.64 37.27
C ALA A 140 -28.90 7.74 37.59
N ILE A 141 -28.50 7.39 38.82
CA ILE A 141 -27.09 7.40 39.25
C ILE A 141 -26.27 6.33 38.51
N ASP A 142 -26.81 5.12 38.40
CA ASP A 142 -26.15 4.00 37.70
C ASP A 142 -25.94 4.33 36.22
N GLY A 143 -26.91 4.98 35.58
CA GLY A 143 -26.82 5.46 34.21
C GLY A 143 -25.68 6.46 34.01
N TYR A 144 -25.50 7.42 34.93
CA TYR A 144 -24.36 8.35 34.90
C TYR A 144 -23.02 7.64 35.09
N CYS A 145 -22.95 6.65 35.99
CA CYS A 145 -21.74 5.86 36.23
C CYS A 145 -21.34 5.04 34.99
N ILE A 146 -22.29 4.33 34.38
CA ILE A 146 -22.04 3.53 33.17
C ILE A 146 -21.68 4.42 31.99
N MET A 147 -22.31 5.59 31.87
CA MET A 147 -21.98 6.58 30.85
C MET A 147 -20.54 7.12 31.00
N PHE A 148 -20.14 7.47 32.22
CA PHE A 148 -18.76 7.92 32.48
C PHE A 148 -17.74 6.83 32.12
N LEU A 149 -18.02 5.57 32.52
CA LEU A 149 -17.18 4.43 32.16
C LEU A 149 -17.12 4.21 30.64
N PHE A 150 -18.26 4.36 29.96
CA PHE A 150 -18.34 4.23 28.50
C PHE A 150 -17.49 5.29 27.79
N PHE A 151 -17.54 6.56 28.20
CA PHE A 151 -16.72 7.63 27.62
C PHE A 151 -15.24 7.55 27.95
N LEU A 152 -14.87 6.86 29.03
CA LEU A 152 -13.48 6.54 29.29
C LEU A 152 -13.03 5.38 28.40
N VAL A 153 -13.75 4.25 28.43
CA VAL A 153 -13.30 3.00 27.81
C VAL A 153 -13.44 3.02 26.29
N MET A 154 -14.56 3.49 25.74
CA MET A 154 -14.86 3.35 24.30
C MET A 154 -14.01 4.25 23.41
N PRO A 155 -13.82 5.55 23.68
CA PRO A 155 -12.94 6.39 22.88
C PRO A 155 -11.47 5.95 22.98
N LEU A 156 -11.02 5.50 24.16
CA LEU A 156 -9.69 4.91 24.34
C LEU A 156 -9.54 3.61 23.54
N ALA A 157 -10.57 2.76 23.50
CA ALA A 157 -10.56 1.52 22.73
C ALA A 157 -10.71 1.73 21.22
N LEU A 158 -11.42 2.78 20.77
CA LEU A 158 -11.61 3.09 19.36
C LEU A 158 -10.44 3.85 18.75
N MET A 159 -10.21 5.08 19.20
CA MET A 159 -9.35 6.01 18.48
C MET A 159 -7.88 5.62 18.66
N ASN A 160 -7.49 5.19 19.86
CA ASN A 160 -6.09 4.85 20.11
C ASN A 160 -5.72 3.48 19.53
N PHE A 161 -6.65 2.52 19.46
CA PHE A 161 -6.36 1.20 18.91
C PHE A 161 -6.47 1.16 17.39
N LEU A 162 -7.50 1.77 16.79
CA LEU A 162 -7.66 1.80 15.33
C LEU A 162 -6.54 2.63 14.67
N THR A 163 -6.24 3.81 15.22
CA THR A 163 -5.15 4.64 14.69
C THR A 163 -3.78 4.08 15.08
N GLY A 164 -3.62 3.55 16.30
CA GLY A 164 -2.37 2.96 16.76
C GLY A 164 -1.93 1.74 15.95
N ILE A 165 -2.87 0.83 15.63
CA ILE A 165 -2.60 -0.32 14.76
C ILE A 165 -2.38 0.14 13.32
N ALA A 166 -3.26 0.99 12.79
CA ALA A 166 -3.17 1.38 11.38
C ALA A 166 -1.88 2.14 11.05
N VAL A 167 -1.39 2.98 11.97
CA VAL A 167 -0.14 3.73 11.79
C VAL A 167 1.08 2.89 12.16
N GLY A 168 0.99 2.06 13.21
CA GLY A 168 2.08 1.17 13.63
C GLY A 168 2.42 0.09 12.59
N ASP A 169 1.41 -0.44 11.89
CA ASP A 169 1.58 -1.52 10.92
C ASP A 169 1.70 -1.04 9.46
N ILE A 170 1.68 0.28 9.19
CA ILE A 170 1.58 0.77 7.80
C ILE A 170 2.80 0.40 6.95
N GLU A 171 3.99 0.32 7.55
CA GLU A 171 5.23 -0.01 6.85
C GLU A 171 5.30 -1.50 6.50
N THR A 172 4.90 -2.37 7.43
CA THR A 172 4.84 -3.83 7.21
C THR A 172 3.77 -4.17 6.17
N VAL A 173 2.58 -3.54 6.26
CA VAL A 173 1.51 -3.66 5.27
C VAL A 173 1.96 -3.15 3.90
N ARG A 174 2.70 -2.03 3.84
CA ARG A 174 3.22 -1.52 2.56
C ARG A 174 4.18 -2.50 1.90
N ALA A 175 5.10 -3.08 2.67
CA ALA A 175 6.04 -4.07 2.15
C ALA A 175 5.31 -5.34 1.67
N GLY A 176 4.37 -5.86 2.47
CA GLY A 176 3.52 -6.99 2.11
C GLY A 176 2.71 -6.75 0.83
N ALA A 177 2.00 -5.62 0.77
CA ALA A 177 1.20 -5.22 -0.39
C ALA A 177 2.02 -5.13 -1.67
N TYR A 178 3.29 -4.73 -1.58
CA TYR A 178 4.18 -4.68 -2.72
C TYR A 178 4.48 -6.09 -3.28
N ILE A 179 4.83 -7.04 -2.41
CA ILE A 179 5.07 -8.44 -2.80
C ILE A 179 3.79 -9.05 -3.37
N SER A 180 2.65 -8.87 -2.69
CA SER A 180 1.35 -9.36 -3.13
C SER A 180 0.99 -8.81 -4.51
N LYS A 181 1.32 -7.55 -4.79
CA LYS A 181 1.09 -6.93 -6.10
C LYS A 181 1.91 -7.60 -7.20
N ILE A 182 3.19 -7.90 -6.97
CA ILE A 182 4.02 -8.64 -7.94
C ILE A 182 3.42 -10.02 -8.19
N SER A 183 3.01 -10.73 -7.14
CA SER A 183 2.35 -12.04 -7.27
C SER A 183 1.10 -11.94 -8.15
N ILE A 184 0.21 -10.98 -7.85
CA ILE A 184 -1.01 -10.75 -8.65
C ILE A 184 -0.66 -10.42 -10.10
N PHE A 185 0.39 -9.63 -10.34
CA PHE A 185 0.85 -9.30 -11.69
C PHE A 185 1.36 -10.52 -12.45
N ILE A 186 2.19 -11.36 -11.81
CA ILE A 186 2.71 -12.60 -12.40
C ILE A 186 1.56 -13.55 -12.70
N ASP A 187 0.65 -13.77 -11.76
CA ASP A 187 -0.50 -14.66 -11.93
C ASP A 187 -1.41 -14.19 -13.06
N LYS A 188 -1.70 -12.89 -13.13
CA LYS A 188 -2.50 -12.31 -14.22
C LYS A 188 -1.79 -12.42 -15.57
N SER A 189 -0.48 -12.19 -15.61
CA SER A 189 0.33 -12.30 -16.82
C SER A 189 0.37 -13.75 -17.31
N TYR A 190 0.54 -14.71 -16.40
CA TYR A 190 0.52 -16.14 -16.69
C TYR A 190 -0.86 -16.58 -17.22
N LEU A 191 -1.95 -16.21 -16.54
CA LEU A 191 -3.31 -16.51 -16.98
C LEU A 191 -3.63 -15.91 -18.35
N MET A 192 -3.14 -14.69 -18.61
CA MET A 192 -3.25 -14.05 -19.91
C MET A 192 -2.46 -14.84 -20.96
N GLU A 193 -1.23 -15.24 -20.67
CA GLU A 193 -0.36 -15.98 -21.59
C GLU A 193 -0.98 -17.32 -22.01
N ILE A 194 -1.46 -18.13 -21.06
CA ILE A 194 -2.05 -19.44 -21.38
C ILE A 194 -3.39 -19.32 -22.11
N ARG A 195 -4.13 -18.23 -21.92
CA ARG A 195 -5.44 -18.01 -22.55
C ARG A 195 -5.32 -17.38 -23.93
N PHE A 196 -4.19 -16.77 -24.25
CA PHE A 196 -3.98 -16.07 -25.51
C PHE A 196 -3.83 -17.05 -26.69
N PRO A 197 -4.35 -16.73 -27.88
CA PRO A 197 -4.16 -17.57 -29.06
C PRO A 197 -2.67 -17.70 -29.41
N ARG A 198 -2.18 -18.95 -29.59
CA ARG A 198 -0.76 -19.26 -29.90
C ARG A 198 -0.22 -18.49 -31.11
N SER A 199 -1.06 -18.24 -32.12
CA SER A 199 -0.68 -17.49 -33.32
C SER A 199 -0.26 -16.05 -33.00
N VAL A 200 -0.96 -15.41 -32.07
CA VAL A 200 -0.66 -14.03 -31.68
C VAL A 200 0.50 -13.98 -30.68
N GLN A 201 0.57 -14.95 -29.76
CA GLN A 201 1.71 -15.09 -28.84
C GLN A 201 3.02 -15.22 -29.63
N ARG A 202 3.08 -16.10 -30.64
CA ARG A 202 4.27 -16.26 -31.50
C ARG A 202 4.65 -14.98 -32.25
N LYS A 203 3.66 -14.17 -32.64
CA LYS A 203 3.88 -12.92 -33.36
C LYS A 203 4.38 -11.78 -32.46
N TRP A 204 3.97 -11.75 -31.20
CA TRP A 204 4.26 -10.65 -30.26
C TRP A 204 5.37 -10.95 -29.27
N GLN A 205 5.75 -12.21 -29.10
CA GLN A 205 6.86 -12.60 -28.22
C GLN A 205 8.18 -12.02 -28.73
N LYS A 206 8.86 -11.24 -27.88
CA LYS A 206 10.22 -10.75 -28.12
C LYS A 206 11.18 -11.48 -27.18
N LEU A 207 12.15 -12.20 -27.74
CA LEU A 207 13.14 -12.95 -26.94
C LEU A 207 14.16 -12.06 -26.23
N LYS A 208 14.42 -10.86 -26.76
CA LYS A 208 15.44 -9.94 -26.23
C LYS A 208 14.86 -8.53 -26.14
N HIS A 209 15.10 -7.90 -24.99
CA HIS A 209 14.77 -6.51 -24.73
C HIS A 209 16.06 -5.74 -24.46
N THR A 210 16.35 -4.72 -25.28
CA THR A 210 17.57 -3.91 -25.15
C THR A 210 17.22 -2.53 -24.60
N VAL A 211 17.75 -2.19 -23.42
CA VAL A 211 17.53 -0.91 -22.75
C VAL A 211 18.71 0.02 -23.04
N TYR A 212 18.40 1.26 -23.43
CA TYR A 212 19.41 2.32 -23.64
C TYR A 212 19.23 3.38 -22.55
N PRO A 213 20.05 3.37 -21.47
CA PRO A 213 19.81 4.17 -20.26
C PRO A 213 19.86 5.69 -20.48
N ASN A 214 20.64 6.17 -21.45
CA ASN A 214 20.83 7.60 -21.69
C ASN A 214 20.03 8.15 -22.89
N LYS A 215 19.13 7.35 -23.47
CA LYS A 215 18.34 7.79 -24.63
C LYS A 215 17.07 8.50 -24.14
N PRO A 216 16.84 9.78 -24.50
CA PRO A 216 15.64 10.49 -24.05
C PRO A 216 14.38 9.77 -24.56
N GLU A 217 13.41 9.56 -23.67
CA GLU A 217 12.12 8.96 -24.00
C GLU A 217 11.36 9.89 -24.98
N GLY A 218 11.59 9.72 -26.28
CA GLY A 218 11.15 10.64 -27.33
C GLY A 218 9.67 10.59 -27.72
N THR A 219 8.75 10.13 -26.86
CA THR A 219 7.33 10.05 -27.24
C THR A 219 6.45 10.57 -26.12
N VAL A 220 5.59 11.55 -26.42
CA VAL A 220 4.58 12.09 -25.48
C VAL A 220 3.73 10.96 -24.89
N TRP A 221 3.40 9.94 -25.69
CA TRP A 221 2.72 8.72 -25.23
C TRP A 221 3.47 7.95 -24.15
N LYS A 222 4.81 7.90 -24.19
CA LYS A 222 5.62 7.25 -23.14
C LYS A 222 5.60 8.07 -21.85
N LYS A 223 5.66 9.40 -21.93
CA LYS A 223 5.49 10.29 -20.77
C LYS A 223 4.10 10.16 -20.15
N VAL A 224 3.04 10.17 -20.97
CA VAL A 224 1.65 10.00 -20.52
C VAL A 224 1.46 8.60 -19.90
N LYS A 225 1.98 7.56 -20.54
CA LYS A 225 1.95 6.19 -20.00
C LYS A 225 2.70 6.10 -18.67
N LYS A 226 3.85 6.76 -18.53
CA LYS A 226 4.63 6.79 -17.29
C LYS A 226 3.87 7.45 -16.15
N VAL A 227 3.10 8.51 -16.43
CA VAL A 227 2.27 9.20 -15.43
C VAL A 227 1.02 8.40 -15.06
N LEU A 228 0.30 7.83 -16.05
CA LEU A 228 -0.95 7.11 -15.82
C LEU A 228 -0.73 5.70 -15.24
N VAL A 229 0.19 4.95 -15.82
CA VAL A 229 0.43 3.53 -15.51
C VAL A 229 1.53 3.39 -14.46
N GLY A 230 2.35 4.42 -14.23
CA GLY A 230 3.53 4.30 -13.38
C GLY A 230 4.55 3.38 -14.05
N SER A 231 5.83 3.63 -13.83
CA SER A 231 6.83 2.67 -14.28
C SER A 231 6.83 1.49 -13.30
N GLU A 232 6.41 0.30 -13.76
CA GLU A 232 6.58 -0.93 -12.98
C GLU A 232 8.05 -1.13 -12.55
N GLU A 233 8.99 -0.70 -13.40
CA GLU A 233 10.42 -0.69 -13.07
C GLU A 233 10.78 0.28 -11.94
N GLU A 234 10.14 1.46 -11.83
CA GLU A 234 10.37 2.38 -10.70
C GLU A 234 9.81 1.84 -9.40
N LEU A 235 8.69 1.13 -9.46
CA LEU A 235 8.12 0.44 -8.30
C LEU A 235 9.06 -0.69 -7.82
N ILE A 236 9.62 -1.48 -8.73
CA ILE A 236 10.63 -2.53 -8.43
C ILE A 236 11.91 -1.91 -7.89
N LYS A 237 12.37 -0.82 -8.50
CA LYS A 237 13.56 -0.10 -8.05
C LYS A 237 13.36 0.49 -6.66
N ARG A 238 12.20 1.11 -6.38
CA ARG A 238 11.84 1.60 -5.04
C ARG A 238 11.83 0.48 -4.01
N TYR A 239 11.26 -0.68 -4.33
CA TYR A 239 11.24 -1.82 -3.40
C TYR A 239 12.64 -2.35 -3.11
N LEU A 240 13.44 -2.56 -4.15
CA LEU A 240 14.86 -2.94 -4.03
C LEU A 240 15.66 -1.89 -3.24
N ASP A 241 15.30 -0.61 -3.32
CA ASP A 241 15.96 0.45 -2.57
C ASP A 241 15.45 0.56 -1.12
N THR A 242 14.18 0.26 -0.82
CA THR A 242 13.68 0.10 0.56
C THR A 242 14.23 -1.15 1.26
N GLY A 243 14.37 -2.28 0.56
CA GLY A 243 15.02 -3.48 1.11
C GLY A 243 16.53 -3.32 1.30
N LYS A 244 17.14 -2.37 0.57
CA LYS A 244 18.50 -1.92 0.86
C LYS A 244 18.56 -1.04 2.10
N ALA A 245 17.49 -0.38 2.56
CA ALA A 245 17.57 0.50 3.74
C ALA A 245 18.09 -0.24 5.00
N ASP A 246 17.76 -1.52 5.16
CA ASP A 246 18.30 -2.39 6.23
C ASP A 246 19.78 -2.79 6.03
N HIS A 247 20.31 -2.66 4.81
CA HIS A 247 21.71 -2.91 4.43
C HIS A 247 22.46 -1.63 3.99
N VAL A 248 21.83 -0.45 4.08
CA VAL A 248 22.34 0.82 3.54
C VAL A 248 23.47 1.35 4.41
N ASP A 249 23.45 1.04 5.71
CA ASP A 249 24.47 1.50 6.66
C ASP A 249 25.87 1.07 6.21
N GLU A 250 26.05 -0.20 5.82
CA GLU A 250 27.35 -0.74 5.40
C GLU A 250 27.79 -0.21 4.01
N THR A 251 26.85 0.03 3.09
CA THR A 251 27.18 0.47 1.73
C THR A 251 27.41 1.98 1.61
N ASP A 252 26.74 2.80 2.41
CA ASP A 252 26.99 4.24 2.46
C ASP A 252 28.22 4.58 3.30
N GLU A 253 28.52 3.80 4.36
CA GLU A 253 29.83 3.82 5.01
C GLU A 253 30.95 3.47 4.02
N LEU A 254 30.80 2.40 3.24
CA LEU A 254 31.79 2.00 2.23
C LEU A 254 31.97 3.07 1.13
N LYS A 255 30.90 3.69 0.65
CA LYS A 255 31.01 4.82 -0.31
C LYS A 255 31.72 6.02 0.31
N SER A 256 31.44 6.33 1.58
CA SER A 256 32.09 7.43 2.28
C SER A 256 33.59 7.15 2.49
N LEU A 257 33.96 5.90 2.79
CA LEU A 257 35.32 5.41 2.90
C LEU A 257 36.05 5.47 1.55
N ILE A 258 35.42 5.04 0.46
CA ILE A 258 35.98 5.14 -0.90
C ILE A 258 36.18 6.60 -1.30
N LYS A 259 35.23 7.49 -0.99
CA LYS A 259 35.37 8.93 -1.27
C LYS A 259 36.52 9.55 -0.47
N LYS A 260 36.67 9.15 0.79
CA LYS A 260 37.77 9.58 1.66
C LYS A 260 39.12 9.06 1.15
N GLN A 261 39.22 7.78 0.78
CA GLN A 261 40.42 7.20 0.17
C GLN A 261 40.78 7.85 -1.16
N SER A 262 39.80 8.08 -2.03
CA SER A 262 40.02 8.77 -3.32
C SER A 262 40.60 10.17 -3.10
N SER A 263 40.10 10.93 -2.12
CA SER A 263 40.66 12.24 -1.77
C SER A 263 42.08 12.18 -1.21
N GLN A 264 42.44 11.11 -0.50
CA GLN A 264 43.80 10.90 0.00
C GLN A 264 44.77 10.56 -1.13
N ILE A 265 44.35 9.75 -2.09
CA ILE A 265 45.14 9.40 -3.28
C ILE A 265 45.44 10.64 -4.11
N THR A 266 44.45 11.53 -4.31
CA THR A 266 44.66 12.79 -5.03
C THR A 266 45.72 13.66 -4.33
N LYS A 267 45.65 13.78 -2.99
CA LYS A 267 46.65 14.55 -2.23
C LYS A 267 48.05 13.94 -2.33
N LEU A 268 48.18 12.62 -2.28
CA LEU A 268 49.47 11.93 -2.45
C LEU A 268 50.03 12.15 -3.86
N HIS A 269 49.17 12.12 -4.87
CA HIS A 269 49.56 12.37 -6.26
C HIS A 269 50.07 13.81 -6.44
N ASP A 270 49.41 14.81 -5.84
CA ASP A 270 49.86 16.20 -5.89
C ASP A 270 51.21 16.39 -5.18
N LEU A 271 51.43 15.73 -4.04
CA LEU A 271 52.69 15.74 -3.30
C LEU A 271 53.82 15.09 -4.10
N GLN A 272 53.53 13.97 -4.77
CA GLN A 272 54.49 13.31 -5.66
C GLN A 272 54.88 14.20 -6.83
N LYS A 273 53.92 14.93 -7.42
CA LYS A 273 54.17 15.91 -8.48
C LYS A 273 55.06 17.07 -7.99
N GLN A 274 54.78 17.59 -6.79
CA GLN A 274 55.63 18.61 -6.16
C GLN A 274 57.07 18.12 -5.93
N GLN A 275 57.25 16.88 -5.48
CA GLN A 275 58.59 16.29 -5.34
C GLN A 275 59.31 16.16 -6.68
N GLN A 276 58.61 15.72 -7.72
CA GLN A 276 59.18 15.63 -9.07
C GLN A 276 59.63 17.00 -9.59
N ASP A 277 58.83 18.05 -9.38
CA ASP A 277 59.19 19.40 -9.82
C ASP A 277 60.35 20.00 -9.00
N LEU A 278 60.44 19.72 -7.70
CA LEU A 278 61.60 20.09 -6.89
C LEU A 278 62.89 19.39 -7.36
N ILE A 279 62.81 18.12 -7.71
CA ILE A 279 63.95 17.36 -8.25
C ILE A 279 64.41 17.97 -9.58
N LYS A 280 63.48 18.36 -10.46
CA LYS A 280 63.81 19.07 -11.70
C LYS A 280 64.53 20.39 -11.41
N GLN A 281 64.01 21.21 -10.50
CA GLN A 281 64.64 22.48 -10.13
C GLN A 281 66.04 22.30 -9.54
N MET A 282 66.27 21.28 -8.71
CA MET A 282 67.61 20.97 -8.19
C MET A 282 68.55 20.50 -9.30
N ALA A 283 68.07 19.64 -10.22
CA ALA A 283 68.87 19.15 -11.34
C ALA A 283 69.28 20.28 -12.31
N ASP A 284 68.36 21.22 -12.59
CA ASP A 284 68.62 22.41 -13.40
C ASP A 284 69.66 23.33 -12.73
N HIS A 285 69.58 23.50 -11.40
CA HIS A 285 70.51 24.33 -10.63
C HIS A 285 71.92 23.69 -10.47
N LEU A 286 72.04 22.38 -10.68
CA LEU A 286 73.28 21.61 -10.65
C LEU A 286 73.90 21.39 -12.05
N HIS A 287 73.30 21.93 -13.11
CA HIS A 287 73.72 21.77 -14.51
C HIS A 287 73.95 20.30 -14.94
N MET A 288 73.11 19.38 -14.46
CA MET A 288 73.15 17.99 -14.89
C MET A 288 72.20 17.77 -16.07
N ASP A 289 72.70 17.26 -17.20
CA ASP A 289 71.83 16.78 -18.29
C ASP A 289 71.10 15.52 -17.83
N TYR A 290 69.77 15.60 -17.71
CA TYR A 290 68.92 14.47 -17.36
C TYR A 290 67.88 14.18 -18.45
N ARG A 291 67.61 12.89 -18.67
CA ARG A 291 66.54 12.39 -19.56
C ARG A 291 65.50 11.70 -18.68
N LEU A 292 64.40 12.39 -18.37
CA LEU A 292 63.35 11.89 -17.45
C LEU A 292 62.00 11.63 -18.12
N ASP A 293 61.95 11.55 -19.46
CA ASP A 293 60.72 11.26 -20.22
C ASP A 293 60.13 9.85 -19.98
N SER A 294 60.78 9.00 -19.17
CA SER A 294 60.29 7.65 -18.88
C SER A 294 59.39 7.53 -17.64
N PHE A 295 59.11 8.63 -16.92
CA PHE A 295 58.26 8.59 -15.71
C PHE A 295 56.89 9.25 -15.85
N SER A 296 56.48 9.69 -17.04
CA SER A 296 55.07 10.00 -17.32
C SER A 296 54.26 8.69 -17.40
N VAL A 297 54.05 8.05 -16.25
CA VAL A 297 53.15 6.91 -16.14
C VAL A 297 51.72 7.43 -16.28
N ALA A 298 51.17 7.16 -17.46
CA ALA A 298 49.76 6.93 -17.76
C ALA A 298 48.75 8.05 -17.43
N GLU A 299 48.85 9.19 -18.11
CA GLU A 299 47.71 10.11 -18.25
C GLU A 299 46.72 9.67 -19.36
N SER A 300 46.97 8.54 -20.03
CA SER A 300 46.24 8.11 -21.24
C SER A 300 45.15 7.04 -21.04
N GLU A 301 44.86 6.56 -19.83
CA GLU A 301 43.85 5.49 -19.64
C GLU A 301 42.59 5.89 -18.87
N ILE A 302 42.50 7.10 -18.32
CA ILE A 302 41.30 7.53 -17.57
C ILE A 302 40.30 8.26 -18.47
N THR A 303 40.75 8.96 -19.51
CA THR A 303 39.85 9.72 -20.42
C THR A 303 39.12 8.83 -21.43
N THR A 304 39.60 7.62 -21.72
CA THR A 304 38.96 6.67 -22.66
C THR A 304 37.79 5.88 -22.05
N ARG A 305 37.58 5.91 -20.73
CA ARG A 305 36.43 5.23 -20.07
C ARG A 305 35.27 6.14 -19.67
N ALA A 306 35.41 7.46 -19.84
CA ALA A 306 34.31 8.40 -19.62
C ALA A 306 33.48 8.70 -20.90
N GLY A 307 33.85 8.08 -22.01
CA GLY A 307 33.23 8.29 -23.33
C GLY A 307 32.80 7.00 -24.02
N HIS A 308 32.12 6.09 -23.32
CA HIS A 308 31.29 5.05 -23.94
C HIS A 308 30.14 4.62 -23.03
#